data_AF-A0A7V4EM17-F1
#
_entry.id   AF-A0A7V4EM17-F1
#
_cell.length_a   1.000
_cell.length_b   1.000
_cell.length_c   1.000
_cell.angle_alpha   90.00
_cell.angle_beta   90.00
_cell.angle_gamma   90.00
#
_symmetry.space_group_name_H-M   'P 1'
#
loop_
_entity.id
_entity.type
_entity.pdbx_description
1 polymer ?
#
loop_
_entity_poly.entity_id
_entity_poly.type
_entity_poly.pdbx_seq_one_letter_code
_entity_poly.pdbx_strand_id
1 'polypeptide(L)'
;MGCDTWQVGWRRLTAMGKVHRLLRAWHKWVGVIAALALISFAVTGILLNNKETFGLKPAPTKPPAPDNGGAAAAPPMTTGVRLASLPVPPERALAIARQKFGDVPLEKLELKYEKGALQYRIHTREKPPTKLYIDAATGGVVTQEPEAGAKLEKFILDLHHFNFAEGRYRIVADIFAGSLALLTASGLWLFVREEAARKRSRQIARERSLEQIPGRISASRPVRARPSEAEG
;
A
#
# COMPACT_ATOMS: atom_id res chain seq x y z
N MET A 1 61.44 22.29 -22.94
CA MET A 1 59.99 22.21 -23.18
C MET A 1 59.50 20.85 -22.71
N GLY A 2 58.49 20.79 -21.83
CA GLY A 2 57.76 19.57 -21.50
C GLY A 2 57.83 19.16 -20.03
N CYS A 3 56.98 19.76 -19.18
CA CYS A 3 56.57 19.15 -17.92
C CYS A 3 55.29 19.84 -17.41
N ASP A 4 54.11 19.44 -17.90
CA ASP A 4 52.84 20.03 -17.44
C ASP A 4 51.58 19.16 -17.67
N THR A 5 51.66 17.84 -17.52
CA THR A 5 50.48 16.95 -17.72
C THR A 5 50.03 16.13 -16.51
N TRP A 6 50.65 16.30 -15.33
CA TRP A 6 50.34 15.47 -14.15
C TRP A 6 49.23 16.00 -13.21
N GLN A 7 48.62 17.17 -13.48
CA GLN A 7 47.61 17.74 -12.57
C GLN A 7 46.14 17.41 -12.87
N VAL A 8 45.83 16.65 -13.93
CA VAL A 8 44.43 16.47 -14.38
C VAL A 8 43.74 15.25 -13.71
N GLY A 9 44.50 14.33 -13.10
CA GLY A 9 43.95 13.10 -12.50
C GLY A 9 43.30 13.25 -11.12
N TRP A 10 43.73 14.20 -10.29
CA TRP A 10 43.31 14.30 -8.88
C TRP A 10 41.99 15.07 -8.67
N ARG A 11 41.55 15.86 -9.66
CA ARG A 11 40.27 16.60 -9.59
C ARG A 11 39.05 15.68 -9.72
N ARG A 12 39.16 14.51 -10.36
CA ARG A 12 38.03 13.56 -10.52
C ARG A 12 37.74 12.75 -9.24
N LEU A 13 38.76 12.37 -8.48
CA LEU A 13 38.61 11.59 -7.23
C LEU A 13 38.00 12.42 -6.09
N THR A 14 38.31 13.71 -6.01
CA THR A 14 37.75 14.62 -4.99
C THR A 14 36.32 15.05 -5.29
N ALA A 15 35.95 15.17 -6.58
CA ALA A 15 34.57 15.46 -7.01
C ALA A 15 33.62 14.30 -6.67
N MET A 16 34.01 13.03 -6.92
CA MET A 16 33.21 11.85 -6.58
C MET A 16 32.95 11.70 -5.07
N GLY A 17 33.91 12.09 -4.22
CA GLY A 17 33.74 12.08 -2.76
C GLY A 17 32.71 13.12 -2.26
N LYS A 18 32.67 14.31 -2.86
CA LYS A 18 31.67 15.35 -2.54
C LYS A 18 30.27 14.94 -2.99
N VAL A 19 30.14 14.41 -4.21
CA VAL A 19 28.87 13.91 -4.76
C VAL A 19 28.29 12.78 -3.89
N HIS A 20 29.14 11.86 -3.43
CA HIS A 20 28.70 10.78 -2.55
C HIS A 20 28.21 11.27 -1.17
N ARG A 21 28.88 12.27 -0.58
CA ARG A 21 28.41 12.90 0.68
C ARG A 21 27.10 13.65 0.48
N LEU A 22 26.96 14.36 -0.64
CA LEU A 22 25.75 15.10 -0.99
C LEU A 22 24.55 14.14 -1.18
N LEU A 23 24.75 13.06 -1.95
CA LEU A 23 23.73 12.02 -2.17
C LEU A 23 23.28 11.37 -0.87
N ARG A 24 24.21 11.05 0.05
CA ARG A 24 23.84 10.50 1.38
C ARG A 24 23.08 11.50 2.23
N ALA A 25 23.46 12.77 2.22
CA ALA A 25 22.76 13.81 2.95
C ALA A 25 21.34 14.01 2.41
N TRP A 26 21.19 14.08 1.08
CA TRP A 26 19.89 14.18 0.42
C TRP A 26 19.01 12.96 0.70
N HIS A 27 19.56 11.75 0.53
CA HIS A 27 18.86 10.49 0.82
C HIS A 27 18.41 10.41 2.28
N LYS A 28 19.21 10.89 3.24
CA LYS A 28 18.82 10.95 4.66
C LYS A 28 17.61 11.86 4.86
N TRP A 29 17.64 13.09 4.36
CA TRP A 29 16.56 14.06 4.60
C TRP A 29 15.28 13.73 3.83
N VAL A 30 15.39 13.31 2.56
CA VAL A 30 14.24 12.80 1.80
C VAL A 30 13.69 11.53 2.45
N GLY A 31 14.55 10.65 2.95
CA GLY A 31 14.15 9.46 3.67
C GLY A 31 13.37 9.76 4.95
N VAL A 32 13.77 10.77 5.72
CA VAL A 32 13.01 11.21 6.91
C VAL A 32 11.62 11.71 6.53
N ILE A 33 11.51 12.54 5.49
CA ILE A 33 10.22 13.07 5.01
C ILE A 33 9.33 11.93 4.49
N ALA A 34 9.91 11.01 3.71
CA ALA A 34 9.20 9.83 3.21
C ALA A 34 8.75 8.89 4.34
N ALA A 35 9.56 8.73 5.38
CA ALA A 35 9.22 7.92 6.55
C ALA A 35 8.01 8.49 7.30
N LEU A 36 7.92 9.81 7.48
CA LEU A 36 6.75 10.46 8.10
C LEU A 36 5.47 10.21 7.29
N ALA A 37 5.55 10.32 5.97
CA ALA A 37 4.42 9.99 5.10
C ALA A 37 4.03 8.52 5.21
N LEU A 38 5.01 7.59 5.17
CA LEU A 38 4.76 6.16 5.34
C LEU A 38 4.12 5.83 6.69
N ILE A 39 4.53 6.49 7.77
CA ILE A 39 3.89 6.33 9.08
C ILE A 39 2.41 6.77 9.00
N SER A 40 2.13 7.91 8.36
CA SER A 40 0.75 8.36 8.15
C SER A 40 -0.08 7.36 7.34
N PHE A 41 0.44 6.86 6.21
CA PHE A 41 -0.19 5.83 5.39
C PHE A 41 -0.41 4.52 6.16
N ALA A 42 0.58 4.10 6.97
CA ALA A 42 0.48 2.89 7.78
C ALA A 42 -0.59 3.02 8.86
N VAL A 43 -0.58 4.12 9.61
CA VAL A 43 -1.59 4.38 10.67
C VAL A 43 -2.99 4.44 10.06
N THR A 44 -3.19 5.24 9.02
CA THR A 44 -4.49 5.34 8.34
C THR A 44 -4.92 4.02 7.71
N GLY A 45 -4.00 3.27 7.11
CA GLY A 45 -4.25 1.94 6.55
C GLY A 45 -4.66 0.93 7.63
N ILE A 46 -3.99 0.93 8.79
CA ILE A 46 -4.35 0.08 9.94
C ILE A 46 -5.75 0.43 10.44
N LEU A 47 -6.08 1.72 10.58
CA LEU A 47 -7.40 2.17 11.00
C LEU A 47 -8.48 1.73 9.99
N LEU A 48 -8.22 1.90 8.69
CA LEU A 48 -9.12 1.49 7.62
C LEU A 48 -9.23 -0.02 7.45
N ASN A 49 -8.23 -0.80 7.86
CA ASN A 49 -8.32 -2.26 7.82
C ASN A 49 -9.12 -2.81 9.02
N ASN A 50 -9.02 -2.14 10.17
CA ASN A 50 -9.67 -2.54 11.42
C ASN A 50 -10.90 -1.68 11.75
N LYS A 51 -11.72 -1.36 10.73
CA LYS A 51 -12.89 -0.47 10.88
C LYS A 51 -13.87 -0.91 11.98
N GLU A 52 -13.97 -2.22 12.21
CA GLU A 52 -14.85 -2.81 13.22
C GLU A 52 -14.29 -2.59 14.63
N THR A 53 -12.99 -2.82 14.81
CA THR A 53 -12.30 -2.61 16.10
C THR A 53 -12.33 -1.15 16.53
N PHE A 54 -12.26 -0.22 15.58
CA PHE A 54 -12.25 1.22 15.84
C PHE A 54 -13.63 1.90 15.71
N GLY A 55 -14.71 1.13 15.53
CA GLY A 55 -16.07 1.70 15.46
C GLY A 55 -16.27 2.70 14.31
N LEU A 56 -15.51 2.56 13.22
CA LEU A 56 -15.58 3.45 12.05
C LEU A 56 -16.78 3.12 11.15
N LYS A 57 -17.37 1.93 11.29
CA LYS A 57 -18.59 1.59 10.57
C LYS A 57 -19.81 2.22 11.26
N PRO A 58 -20.72 2.87 10.50
CA PRO A 58 -22.03 3.23 11.03
C PRO A 58 -22.80 2.00 11.53
N ALA A 59 -23.72 2.23 12.48
CA ALA A 59 -24.62 1.25 13.10
C ALA A 59 -25.20 0.20 12.12
N PRO A 60 -25.56 -1.01 12.60
CA PRO A 60 -25.66 -2.21 11.79
C PRO A 60 -26.49 -2.05 10.53
N THR A 61 -25.93 -2.47 9.39
CA THR A 61 -26.58 -2.55 8.06
C THR A 61 -27.57 -3.70 7.94
N LYS A 62 -27.75 -4.47 9.02
CA LYS A 62 -28.60 -5.65 9.05
C LYS A 62 -29.76 -5.38 10.03
N PRO A 63 -31.01 -5.50 9.59
CA PRO A 63 -32.15 -5.69 10.46
C PRO A 63 -31.81 -6.74 11.51
N PRO A 64 -32.23 -6.54 12.78
CA PRO A 64 -32.11 -7.59 13.77
C PRO A 64 -32.66 -8.87 13.16
N ALA A 65 -31.86 -9.94 13.21
CA ALA A 65 -32.34 -11.25 12.81
C ALA A 65 -33.61 -11.51 13.63
N PRO A 66 -34.64 -12.15 13.05
CA PRO A 66 -35.80 -12.55 13.82
C PRO A 66 -35.32 -13.25 15.09
N ASP A 67 -35.79 -12.75 16.21
CA ASP A 67 -35.86 -13.51 17.44
C ASP A 67 -36.36 -14.92 17.07
N ASN A 68 -35.65 -15.94 17.54
CA ASN A 68 -35.89 -17.35 17.19
C ASN A 68 -37.26 -17.88 17.70
N GLY A 69 -38.24 -16.99 17.93
CA GLY A 69 -39.55 -17.24 18.52
C GLY A 69 -40.70 -17.41 17.52
N GLY A 70 -40.45 -17.63 16.22
CA GLY A 70 -41.50 -18.13 15.31
C GLY A 70 -41.66 -17.48 13.94
N ALA A 71 -40.75 -16.60 13.51
CA ALA A 71 -40.77 -16.11 12.13
C ALA A 71 -40.24 -17.19 11.18
N ALA A 72 -41.03 -17.56 10.16
CA ALA A 72 -40.64 -18.50 9.12
C ALA A 72 -39.31 -18.06 8.49
N ALA A 73 -38.31 -18.96 8.51
CA ALA A 73 -37.03 -18.74 7.86
C ALA A 73 -37.26 -18.29 6.41
N ALA A 74 -36.56 -17.24 5.98
CA ALA A 74 -36.76 -16.70 4.64
C ALA A 74 -36.53 -17.82 3.60
N PRO A 75 -37.47 -18.06 2.67
CA PRO A 75 -37.36 -19.16 1.73
C PRO A 75 -36.06 -19.05 0.92
N PRO A 76 -35.42 -20.18 0.56
CA PRO A 76 -34.23 -20.14 -0.26
C PRO A 76 -34.52 -19.41 -1.58
N MET A 77 -33.72 -18.39 -1.90
CA MET A 77 -33.86 -17.70 -3.18
C MET A 77 -33.45 -18.64 -4.30
N THR A 78 -34.45 -19.12 -5.03
CA THR A 78 -34.32 -19.89 -6.26
C THR A 78 -34.94 -19.10 -7.40
N THR A 79 -34.63 -19.48 -8.65
CA THR A 79 -35.18 -18.85 -9.86
C THR A 79 -36.71 -18.99 -9.99
N GLY A 80 -37.34 -19.83 -9.17
CA GLY A 80 -38.80 -19.97 -9.12
C GLY A 80 -39.51 -19.04 -8.13
N VAL A 81 -38.78 -18.25 -7.33
CA VAL A 81 -39.37 -17.38 -6.32
C VAL A 81 -40.13 -16.23 -7.00
N ARG A 82 -41.42 -16.11 -6.70
CA ARG A 82 -42.24 -14.97 -7.10
C ARG A 82 -42.07 -13.85 -6.09
N LEU A 83 -41.61 -12.68 -6.52
CA LEU A 83 -41.45 -11.53 -5.61
C LEU A 83 -42.78 -11.12 -4.94
N ALA A 84 -43.90 -11.29 -5.65
CA ALA A 84 -45.24 -11.01 -5.12
C ALA A 84 -45.67 -11.96 -3.98
N SER A 85 -45.03 -13.14 -3.83
CA SER A 85 -45.34 -14.10 -2.76
C SER A 85 -44.42 -13.96 -1.55
N LEU A 86 -43.57 -12.93 -1.50
CA LEU A 86 -42.76 -12.65 -0.32
C LEU A 86 -43.64 -12.11 0.82
N PRO A 87 -43.34 -12.46 2.09
CA PRO A 87 -44.10 -11.97 3.25
C PRO A 87 -44.21 -10.44 3.29
N VAL A 88 -43.14 -9.76 2.89
CA VAL A 88 -43.15 -8.32 2.60
C VAL A 88 -42.91 -8.12 1.09
N PRO A 89 -43.95 -7.78 0.33
CA PRO A 89 -43.80 -7.46 -1.09
C PRO A 89 -43.15 -6.07 -1.25
N PRO A 90 -42.54 -5.79 -2.42
CA PRO A 90 -41.77 -4.56 -2.64
C PRO A 90 -42.61 -3.28 -2.44
N GLU A 91 -43.91 -3.32 -2.73
CA GLU A 91 -44.83 -2.19 -2.54
C GLU A 91 -44.96 -1.82 -1.06
N ARG A 92 -44.97 -2.82 -0.18
CA ARG A 92 -45.01 -2.60 1.27
C ARG A 92 -43.71 -2.03 1.79
N ALA A 93 -42.57 -2.48 1.25
CA ALA A 93 -41.26 -1.91 1.57
C ALA A 93 -41.15 -0.43 1.15
N LEU A 94 -41.69 -0.08 -0.03
CA LEU A 94 -41.77 1.31 -0.50
C LEU A 94 -42.73 2.16 0.34
N ALA A 95 -43.86 1.60 0.77
CA ALA A 95 -44.79 2.31 1.66
C ALA A 95 -44.13 2.64 3.02
N ILE A 96 -43.38 1.70 3.60
CA ILE A 96 -42.58 1.91 4.82
C ILE A 96 -41.53 3.01 4.59
N ALA A 97 -40.85 2.99 3.45
CA ALA A 97 -39.87 4.02 3.10
C ALA A 97 -40.52 5.40 2.94
N ARG A 98 -41.68 5.48 2.27
CA ARG A 98 -42.45 6.72 2.10
C ARG A 98 -42.93 7.28 3.43
N GLN A 99 -43.36 6.43 4.36
CA GLN A 99 -43.75 6.87 5.70
C GLN A 99 -42.56 7.49 6.44
N LYS A 100 -41.34 7.01 6.20
CA LYS A 100 -40.13 7.45 6.90
C LYS A 100 -39.46 8.67 6.29
N PHE A 101 -39.36 8.72 4.97
CA PHE A 101 -38.64 9.78 4.26
C PHE A 101 -39.57 10.78 3.56
N GLY A 102 -40.87 10.50 3.47
CA GLY A 102 -41.78 11.26 2.62
C GLY A 102 -41.69 10.83 1.14
N ASP A 103 -42.18 11.67 0.25
CA ASP A 103 -42.22 11.43 -1.19
C ASP A 103 -40.91 11.89 -1.86
N VAL A 104 -39.83 11.16 -1.57
CA VAL A 104 -38.47 11.51 -1.99
C VAL A 104 -38.04 10.64 -3.18
N PRO A 105 -37.38 11.21 -4.21
CA PRO A 105 -36.86 10.42 -5.32
C PRO A 105 -35.83 9.39 -4.82
N LEU A 106 -36.09 8.12 -5.13
CA LEU A 106 -35.18 7.02 -4.86
C LEU A 106 -34.06 7.00 -5.91
N GLU A 107 -32.84 6.76 -5.47
CA GLU A 107 -31.71 6.49 -6.35
C GLU A 107 -31.68 5.02 -6.78
N LYS A 108 -31.91 4.11 -5.83
CA LYS A 108 -31.87 2.66 -6.08
C LYS A 108 -32.70 1.86 -5.08
N LEU A 109 -33.42 0.85 -5.58
CA LEU A 109 -34.03 -0.23 -4.81
C LEU A 109 -33.31 -1.54 -5.15
N GLU A 110 -32.71 -2.20 -4.16
CA GLU A 110 -32.06 -3.49 -4.32
C GLU A 110 -32.72 -4.56 -3.44
N LEU A 111 -32.83 -5.78 -3.96
CA LEU A 111 -33.15 -6.97 -3.18
C LEU A 111 -31.89 -7.80 -3.02
N LYS A 112 -31.45 -8.04 -1.78
CA LYS A 112 -30.24 -8.82 -1.48
C LYS A 112 -30.60 -10.05 -0.66
N TYR A 113 -30.14 -11.22 -1.11
CA TYR A 113 -30.18 -12.45 -0.32
C TYR A 113 -28.79 -12.69 0.28
N GLU A 114 -28.69 -12.68 1.60
CA GLU A 114 -27.41 -12.79 2.31
C GLU A 114 -27.57 -13.65 3.57
N LYS A 115 -26.82 -14.75 3.65
CA LYS A 115 -26.83 -15.70 4.79
C LYS A 115 -28.23 -16.18 5.21
N GLY A 116 -29.08 -16.51 4.23
CA GLY A 116 -30.43 -17.03 4.52
C GLY A 116 -31.48 -15.96 4.83
N ALA A 117 -31.14 -14.68 4.76
CA ALA A 117 -32.06 -13.57 4.95
C ALA A 117 -32.25 -12.78 3.65
N LEU A 118 -33.49 -12.38 3.38
CA LEU A 118 -33.84 -11.57 2.23
C LEU A 118 -34.08 -10.12 2.70
N GLN A 119 -33.39 -9.16 2.10
CA GLN A 119 -33.38 -7.76 2.55
C GLN A 119 -33.61 -6.80 1.38
N TYR A 120 -34.54 -5.86 1.55
CA TYR A 120 -34.66 -4.67 0.70
C TYR A 120 -33.70 -3.58 1.17
N ARG A 121 -32.96 -3.00 0.22
CA ARG A 121 -32.09 -1.84 0.43
C ARG A 121 -32.61 -0.68 -0.40
N ILE A 122 -33.01 0.38 0.29
CA ILE A 122 -33.56 1.58 -0.33
C ILE A 122 -32.56 2.72 -0.14
N HIS A 123 -32.12 3.30 -1.25
CA HIS A 123 -31.20 4.42 -1.30
C HIS A 123 -31.95 5.67 -1.77
N THR A 124 -31.97 6.72 -0.96
CA THR A 124 -32.57 8.01 -1.33
C THR A 124 -31.57 8.91 -2.03
N ARG A 125 -32.04 9.74 -2.97
CA ARG A 125 -31.20 10.69 -3.73
C ARG A 125 -30.90 11.99 -2.97
N GLU A 126 -31.44 12.16 -1.77
CA GLU A 126 -31.19 13.33 -0.93
C GLU A 126 -29.75 13.41 -0.43
N LYS A 127 -29.30 14.62 -0.09
CA LYS A 127 -27.98 14.86 0.51
C LYS A 127 -28.15 15.21 1.99
N PRO A 128 -27.60 14.42 2.93
CA PRO A 128 -26.81 13.20 2.73
C PRO A 128 -27.67 11.98 2.33
N PRO A 129 -27.14 11.03 1.54
CA PRO A 129 -27.89 9.85 1.12
C PRO A 129 -28.17 8.96 2.32
N THR A 130 -29.45 8.69 2.58
CA THR A 130 -29.88 7.84 3.68
C THR A 130 -30.18 6.45 3.17
N LYS A 131 -29.66 5.43 3.87
CA LYS A 131 -29.86 4.02 3.50
C LYS A 131 -30.85 3.38 4.46
N LEU A 132 -31.89 2.79 3.90
CA LEU A 132 -32.91 2.07 4.64
C LEU A 132 -32.82 0.59 4.32
N TYR A 133 -32.72 -0.21 5.37
CA TYR A 133 -32.66 -1.65 5.30
C TYR A 133 -33.96 -2.23 5.86
N ILE A 134 -34.66 -3.04 5.07
CA ILE A 134 -35.92 -3.68 5.47
C ILE A 134 -35.80 -5.19 5.26
N ASP A 135 -36.11 -5.98 6.27
CA ASP A 135 -36.19 -7.44 6.15
C ASP A 135 -37.46 -7.84 5.39
N ALA A 136 -37.32 -8.66 4.35
CA ALA A 136 -38.42 -9.05 3.47
C ALA A 136 -39.30 -10.18 4.06
N ALA A 137 -38.88 -10.82 5.15
CA ALA A 137 -39.64 -11.85 5.86
C ALA A 137 -40.42 -11.25 7.05
N THR A 138 -39.80 -10.35 7.81
CA THR A 138 -40.39 -9.80 9.05
C THR A 138 -40.92 -8.37 8.91
N GLY A 139 -40.43 -7.61 7.93
CA GLY A 139 -40.67 -6.16 7.85
C GLY A 139 -39.85 -5.36 8.85
N GLY A 140 -38.89 -5.97 9.55
CA GLY A 140 -37.99 -5.28 10.46
C GLY A 140 -37.19 -4.19 9.74
N VAL A 141 -37.19 -2.97 10.28
CA VAL A 141 -36.61 -1.78 9.64
C VAL A 141 -35.37 -1.32 10.40
N VAL A 142 -34.26 -1.10 9.70
CA VAL A 142 -33.07 -0.46 10.25
C VAL A 142 -32.69 0.80 9.48
N THR A 143 -32.64 1.87 10.27
CA THR A 143 -32.09 3.21 10.05
C THR A 143 -30.59 3.28 9.88
N GLN A 144 -30.01 3.34 8.68
CA GLN A 144 -28.62 3.82 8.62
C GLN A 144 -28.59 5.31 8.33
N GLU A 145 -28.56 6.10 9.39
CA GLU A 145 -28.18 7.49 9.29
C GLU A 145 -26.66 7.62 9.09
N PRO A 146 -26.18 8.67 8.41
CA PRO A 146 -24.77 8.97 8.29
C PRO A 146 -24.23 9.47 9.65
N GLU A 147 -24.01 8.53 10.56
CA GLU A 147 -23.45 8.78 11.89
C GLU A 147 -22.01 9.32 11.82
N ALA A 148 -21.54 9.86 12.94
CA ALA A 148 -20.18 10.38 13.10
C ALA A 148 -19.10 9.39 12.65
N GLY A 149 -19.32 8.08 12.81
CA GLY A 149 -18.43 7.01 12.33
C GLY A 149 -18.19 7.05 10.83
N ALA A 150 -19.24 7.26 10.01
CA ALA A 150 -19.11 7.34 8.55
C ALA A 150 -18.35 8.60 8.10
N LYS A 151 -18.52 9.73 8.82
CA LYS A 151 -17.74 10.96 8.56
C LYS A 151 -16.27 10.76 8.90
N LEU A 152 -15.98 10.06 10.01
CA LEU A 152 -14.61 9.74 10.41
C LEU A 152 -13.96 8.73 9.46
N GLU A 153 -14.68 7.70 9.03
CA GLU A 153 -14.21 6.77 7.99
C GLU A 153 -13.84 7.51 6.71
N LYS A 154 -14.74 8.38 6.23
CA LYS A 154 -14.47 9.21 5.05
C LYS A 154 -13.26 10.12 5.27
N PHE A 155 -13.16 10.77 6.43
CA PHE A 155 -12.03 11.63 6.76
C PHE A 155 -10.69 10.87 6.75
N ILE A 156 -10.64 9.69 7.39
CA ILE A 156 -9.45 8.84 7.40
C ILE A 156 -9.13 8.36 5.97
N LEU A 157 -10.14 8.03 5.18
CA LEU A 157 -10.00 7.62 3.79
C LEU A 157 -9.45 8.75 2.91
N ASP A 158 -9.95 9.97 3.07
CA ASP A 158 -9.47 11.15 2.35
C ASP A 158 -8.05 11.52 2.78
N LEU A 159 -7.71 11.38 4.06
CA LEU A 159 -6.34 11.54 4.59
C LEU A 159 -5.39 10.49 4.01
N HIS A 160 -5.81 9.22 3.94
CA HIS A 160 -5.00 8.15 3.37
C HIS A 160 -4.67 8.42 1.89
N HIS A 161 -5.61 8.90 1.11
CA HIS A 161 -5.38 9.22 -0.31
C HIS A 161 -4.77 10.61 -0.54
N PHE A 162 -4.51 11.38 0.51
CA PHE A 162 -4.20 12.82 0.43
C PHE A 162 -5.21 13.60 -0.42
N ASN A 163 -6.46 13.12 -0.46
CA ASN A 163 -7.55 13.66 -1.27
C ASN A 163 -8.32 14.75 -0.51
N PHE A 164 -7.59 15.64 0.15
CA PHE A 164 -8.19 16.75 0.89
C PHE A 164 -8.75 17.82 -0.05
N ALA A 165 -9.74 18.57 0.45
CA ALA A 165 -10.33 19.72 -0.22
C ALA A 165 -10.68 19.46 -1.70
N GLU A 166 -11.45 18.40 -1.95
CA GLU A 166 -11.92 18.03 -3.31
C GLU A 166 -10.78 17.65 -4.28
N GLY A 167 -9.67 17.12 -3.77
CA GLY A 167 -8.60 16.54 -4.58
C GLY A 167 -7.50 17.51 -5.01
N ARG A 168 -7.48 18.72 -4.46
CA ARG A 168 -6.44 19.74 -4.71
C ARG A 168 -5.04 19.27 -4.31
N TYR A 169 -4.95 18.33 -3.37
CA TYR A 169 -3.67 17.82 -2.84
C TYR A 169 -3.26 16.45 -3.39
N ARG A 170 -3.98 15.91 -4.39
CA ARG A 170 -3.64 14.60 -4.99
C ARG A 170 -2.20 14.55 -5.53
N ILE A 171 -1.72 15.65 -6.09
CA ILE A 171 -0.34 15.76 -6.60
C ILE A 171 0.73 15.55 -5.52
N VAL A 172 0.39 15.83 -4.26
CA VAL A 172 1.30 15.61 -3.13
C VAL A 172 1.56 14.11 -2.96
N ALA A 173 0.55 13.26 -3.13
CA ALA A 173 0.71 11.81 -3.10
C ALA A 173 1.64 11.33 -4.22
N ASP A 174 1.51 11.88 -5.43
CA ASP A 174 2.38 11.53 -6.58
C ASP A 174 3.83 11.95 -6.34
N ILE A 175 4.05 13.12 -5.75
CA ILE A 175 5.39 13.59 -5.35
C ILE A 175 5.99 12.66 -4.29
N PHE A 176 5.21 12.23 -3.29
CA PHE A 176 5.66 11.27 -2.29
C PHE A 176 6.00 9.92 -2.92
N ALA A 177 5.15 9.40 -3.81
CA ALA A 177 5.39 8.15 -4.53
C ALA A 177 6.67 8.22 -5.36
N GLY A 178 6.86 9.29 -6.12
CA GLY A 178 8.08 9.53 -6.89
C GLY A 178 9.32 9.66 -6.01
N SER A 179 9.22 10.38 -4.89
CA SER A 179 10.30 10.51 -3.92
C SER A 179 10.69 9.16 -3.32
N LEU A 180 9.71 8.32 -3.01
CA LEU A 180 9.93 6.98 -2.48
C LEU A 180 10.58 6.06 -3.52
N ALA A 181 10.14 6.14 -4.78
CA ALA A 181 10.76 5.40 -5.88
C ALA A 181 12.24 5.80 -6.07
N LEU A 182 12.54 7.10 -6.07
CA LEU A 182 13.91 7.61 -6.16
C LEU A 182 14.75 7.22 -4.93
N LEU A 183 14.16 7.25 -3.73
CA LEU A 183 14.82 6.80 -2.51
C LEU A 183 15.16 5.30 -2.60
N THR A 184 14.20 4.46 -3.00
CA THR A 184 14.43 3.02 -3.17
C THR A 184 15.48 2.74 -4.24
N ALA A 185 15.41 3.41 -5.39
CA ALA A 185 16.40 3.25 -6.46
C ALA A 185 17.81 3.67 -6.01
N SER A 186 17.94 4.81 -5.33
CA SER A 186 19.23 5.30 -4.82
C SER A 186 19.78 4.43 -3.69
N GLY A 187 18.93 3.94 -2.77
CA GLY A 187 19.32 3.01 -1.72
C GLY A 187 19.80 1.67 -2.27
N LEU A 188 19.07 1.12 -3.25
CA LEU A 188 19.43 -0.13 -3.92
C LEU A 188 20.74 0.00 -4.69
N TRP A 189 20.94 1.11 -5.41
CA TRP A 189 22.22 1.41 -6.06
C TRP A 189 23.37 1.41 -5.05
N LEU A 190 23.24 2.18 -3.96
CA LEU A 190 24.28 2.28 -2.95
C LEU A 190 24.59 0.91 -2.33
N PHE A 191 23.57 0.12 -2.03
CA PHE A 191 23.71 -1.24 -1.52
C PHE A 191 24.49 -2.14 -2.48
N VAL A 192 24.09 -2.22 -3.76
CA VAL A 192 24.77 -3.03 -4.78
C VAL A 192 26.22 -2.60 -4.95
N ARG A 193 26.49 -1.29 -4.96
CA ARG A 193 27.84 -0.75 -5.12
C ARG A 193 28.73 -1.06 -3.90
N GLU A 194 28.19 -0.90 -2.69
CA GLU A 194 28.93 -1.24 -1.47
C GLU A 194 29.21 -2.74 -1.38
N GLU A 195 28.24 -3.58 -1.73
CA GLU A 195 28.40 -5.03 -1.70
C GLU A 195 29.43 -5.49 -2.74
N ALA A 196 29.41 -4.92 -3.95
CA ALA A 196 30.43 -5.18 -4.96
C ALA A 196 31.84 -4.74 -4.48
N ALA A 197 31.95 -3.60 -3.80
CA ALA A 197 33.21 -3.15 -3.22
C ALA A 197 33.69 -4.06 -2.08
N ARG A 198 32.79 -4.49 -1.19
CA ARG A 198 33.10 -5.44 -0.10
C ARG A 198 33.59 -6.78 -0.64
N LYS A 199 32.96 -7.32 -1.70
CA LYS A 199 33.39 -8.55 -2.36
C LYS A 199 34.80 -8.44 -2.95
N ARG A 200 35.10 -7.34 -3.66
CA ARG A 200 36.44 -7.08 -4.20
C ARG A 200 37.50 -7.00 -3.10
N SER A 201 37.23 -6.28 -2.01
CA SER A 201 38.15 -6.18 -0.88
C SER A 201 38.40 -7.53 -0.20
N ARG A 202 37.37 -8.38 -0.08
CA ARG A 202 37.51 -9.76 0.44
C ARG A 202 38.35 -10.64 -0.49
N GLN A 203 38.18 -10.51 -1.80
CA GLN A 203 38.97 -11.26 -2.77
C GLN A 203 40.45 -10.85 -2.71
N ILE A 204 40.74 -9.55 -2.69
CA ILE A 204 42.12 -9.04 -2.55
C ILE A 204 42.75 -9.49 -1.22
N ALA A 205 42.01 -9.44 -0.11
CA ALA A 205 42.48 -9.93 1.17
C ALA A 205 42.80 -11.43 1.12
N ARG A 206 41.95 -12.24 0.48
CA ARG A 206 42.16 -13.68 0.28
C ARG A 206 43.38 -13.96 -0.59
N GLU A 207 43.55 -13.25 -1.69
CA GLU A 207 44.72 -13.38 -2.58
C GLU A 207 46.02 -13.05 -1.84
N ARG A 208 46.05 -11.96 -1.07
CA ARG A 208 47.20 -11.61 -0.21
C ARG A 208 47.47 -12.66 0.87
N SER A 209 46.42 -13.19 1.51
CA SER A 209 46.58 -14.27 2.49
C SER A 209 47.12 -15.55 1.85
N LEU A 210 46.81 -15.84 0.59
CA LEU A 210 47.34 -16.99 -0.17
C LEU A 210 48.80 -16.78 -0.60
N GLU A 211 49.20 -15.56 -0.97
CA GLU A 211 50.59 -15.20 -1.25
C GLU A 211 51.48 -15.25 0.00
N GLN A 212 50.91 -14.95 1.16
CA GLN A 212 51.64 -14.89 2.43
C GLN A 212 51.76 -16.24 3.16
N ILE A 213 51.18 -17.34 2.62
CA ILE A 213 51.41 -18.69 3.14
C ILE A 213 52.87 -19.08 2.85
N PRO A 214 53.74 -19.20 3.88
CA PRO A 214 55.14 -19.56 3.67
C PRO A 214 55.19 -21.03 3.23
N GLY A 215 55.39 -21.26 1.94
CA GLY A 215 55.48 -22.64 1.41
C GLY A 215 55.17 -22.82 -0.07
N ARG A 216 54.63 -21.81 -0.79
CA ARG A 216 54.48 -21.93 -2.25
C ARG A 216 55.76 -21.48 -2.94
N ILE A 217 56.62 -22.46 -3.11
CA ILE A 217 57.83 -22.50 -3.94
C ILE A 217 57.66 -21.64 -5.19
N SER A 218 58.49 -20.60 -5.27
CA SER A 218 58.82 -19.86 -6.48
C SER A 218 59.18 -20.87 -7.58
N ALA A 219 58.30 -21.03 -8.57
CA ALA A 219 58.56 -21.84 -9.74
C ALA A 219 59.71 -21.18 -10.54
N SER A 220 60.92 -21.69 -10.27
CA SER A 220 62.08 -21.78 -11.16
C SER A 220 62.07 -20.89 -12.40
N ARG A 221 62.80 -19.78 -12.30
CA ARG A 221 63.38 -19.09 -13.46
C ARG A 221 64.35 -20.08 -14.14
N PRO A 222 64.19 -20.44 -15.43
CA PRO A 222 65.15 -21.33 -16.07
C PRO A 222 66.48 -20.59 -16.22
N VAL A 223 67.53 -21.15 -15.61
CA VAL A 223 68.91 -20.71 -15.75
C VAL A 223 69.33 -20.95 -17.20
N ARG A 224 69.61 -19.86 -17.93
CA ARG A 224 70.16 -19.90 -19.29
C ARG A 224 71.60 -20.42 -19.21
N ALA A 225 71.84 -21.65 -19.68
CA ALA A 225 73.17 -22.21 -19.81
C ALA A 225 74.01 -21.38 -20.80
N ARG A 226 75.25 -21.04 -20.41
CA ARG A 226 76.28 -20.44 -21.28
C ARG A 226 76.94 -21.56 -22.09
N PRO A 227 77.19 -21.40 -23.40
CA PRO A 227 78.04 -22.32 -24.13
C PRO A 227 79.50 -22.11 -23.74
N SER A 228 80.21 -23.21 -23.55
CA SER A 228 81.66 -23.30 -23.38
C SER A 228 82.33 -23.08 -24.75
N GLU A 229 83.06 -21.98 -24.91
CA GLU A 229 84.03 -21.85 -26.00
C GLU A 229 85.26 -22.70 -25.66
N ALA A 230 85.48 -23.71 -26.49
CA ALA A 230 86.76 -24.37 -26.64
C ALA A 230 87.66 -23.48 -27.53
N GLU A 231 88.96 -23.46 -27.21
CA GLU A 231 90.13 -23.48 -28.11
C GLU A 231 91.30 -22.67 -27.56
N GLY A 232 92.50 -23.28 -27.60
CA GLY A 232 93.80 -22.65 -27.40
C GLY A 232 94.70 -23.38 -26.41
#